data_AF-G5LLA4-F1
#
_entry.id   AF-G5LLA4-F1
#
_cell.length_a   1.000
_cell.length_b   1.000
_cell.length_c   1.000
_cell.angle_alpha   90.00
_cell.angle_beta   90.00
_cell.angle_gamma   90.00
#
_symmetry.space_group_name_H-M   'P 1'
#
loop_
_entity.id
_entity.type
_entity.pdbx_description
1 polymer ?
#
loop_
_entity_poly.entity_id
_entity_poly.type
_entity_poly.pdbx_seq_one_letter_code
_entity_poly.pdbx_strand_id
1 'polypeptide(L)'
;MDAQLIPMSELPVDLMAIDDQGHEIYGEVNIDQLATPPQEIMLTPNVPATREAVQAINDADLILIGPGSFYTSLMPCLLLDELAQALRRTPAPMVYIGNLGRELSLPAASLTLVDKLAMMEQYIGKKVIDAVVVGPQVDVSAVNDRLVIQEVLEASDIPYRHDRQLLHNALEKALQALG
;
A
#
# COMPACT_ATOMS: atom_id res chain seq x y z
N MET A 1 -3.13 -23.94 -7.94
CA MET A 1 -2.19 -22.84 -8.22
C MET A 1 -1.26 -22.76 -7.04
N ASP A 2 0.03 -22.81 -7.28
CA ASP A 2 1.03 -22.63 -6.23
C ASP A 2 1.23 -21.13 -6.00
N ALA A 3 1.09 -20.69 -4.75
CA ALA A 3 1.39 -19.31 -4.37
C ALA A 3 2.90 -19.10 -4.38
N GLN A 4 3.36 -17.98 -4.94
CA GLN A 4 4.77 -17.60 -4.93
C GLN A 4 5.01 -16.48 -3.92
N LEU A 5 6.10 -16.58 -3.18
CA LEU A 5 6.62 -15.52 -2.33
C LEU A 5 7.87 -14.96 -3.01
N ILE A 6 7.80 -13.72 -3.46
CA ILE A 6 8.87 -13.06 -4.21
C ILE A 6 9.36 -11.87 -3.37
N PRO A 7 10.65 -11.80 -3.00
CA PRO A 7 11.17 -10.65 -2.29
C PRO A 7 11.21 -9.43 -3.21
N MET A 8 11.09 -8.22 -2.65
CA MET A 8 11.18 -6.99 -3.44
C MET A 8 12.59 -6.78 -4.01
N SER A 9 13.64 -7.23 -3.31
CA SER A 9 15.04 -7.21 -3.74
C SER A 9 15.78 -8.44 -3.18
N GLU A 10 16.83 -8.89 -3.87
CA GLU A 10 17.77 -9.91 -3.37
C GLU A 10 18.90 -9.30 -2.51
N LEU A 11 18.98 -7.97 -2.43
CA LEU A 11 20.02 -7.27 -1.69
C LEU A 11 19.48 -6.75 -0.35
N PRO A 12 20.30 -6.78 0.72
CA PRO A 12 19.93 -6.15 1.98
C PRO A 12 19.76 -4.64 1.78
N VAL A 13 18.73 -4.09 2.40
CA VAL A 13 18.37 -2.68 2.30
C VAL A 13 17.67 -2.24 3.58
N ASP A 14 17.91 -1.00 3.99
CA ASP A 14 17.24 -0.36 5.11
C ASP A 14 16.25 0.70 4.60
N LEU A 15 15.15 0.84 5.33
CA LEU A 15 14.25 1.98 5.18
C LEU A 15 14.86 3.20 5.88
N MET A 16 14.86 4.34 5.21
CA MET A 16 15.33 5.62 5.76
C MET A 16 14.27 6.69 5.53
N ALA A 17 14.14 7.61 6.48
CA ALA A 17 13.29 8.79 6.35
C ALA A 17 14.05 10.06 6.72
N ILE A 18 13.59 11.19 6.17
CA ILE A 18 13.98 12.53 6.61
C ILE A 18 12.85 13.08 7.47
N ASP A 19 13.11 13.38 8.74
CA ASP A 19 12.10 13.92 9.67
C ASP A 19 11.72 15.38 9.36
N ASP A 20 10.77 15.93 10.11
CA ASP A 20 10.31 17.31 9.92
C ASP A 20 11.37 18.40 10.23
N GLN A 21 12.49 18.02 10.87
CA GLN A 21 13.65 18.89 11.14
C GLN A 21 14.82 18.66 10.18
N GLY A 22 14.69 17.72 9.24
CA GLY A 22 15.76 17.38 8.29
C GLY A 22 16.77 16.36 8.81
N HIS A 23 16.51 15.66 9.92
CA HIS A 23 17.37 14.57 10.39
C HIS A 23 17.11 13.28 9.63
N GLU A 24 18.18 12.51 9.41
CA GLU A 24 18.10 11.17 8.85
C GLU A 24 17.73 10.15 9.93
N ILE A 25 16.68 9.38 9.67
CA ILE A 25 16.14 8.35 10.56
C ILE A 25 16.22 7.01 9.84
N TYR A 26 16.93 6.06 10.43
CA TYR A 26 17.21 4.76 9.81
C TYR A 26 16.44 3.64 10.51
N GLY A 27 15.93 2.71 9.70
CA GLY A 27 15.26 1.49 10.12
C GLY A 27 13.75 1.66 10.35
N GLU A 28 12.99 0.64 9.94
CA GLU A 28 11.52 0.59 10.03
C GLU A 28 11.01 0.90 11.44
N VAL A 29 11.65 0.35 12.48
CA VAL A 29 11.25 0.52 13.88
C VAL A 29 11.33 1.98 14.33
N ASN A 30 12.33 2.73 13.87
CA ASN A 30 12.49 4.14 14.24
C ASN A 30 11.52 5.02 13.45
N ILE A 31 11.28 4.68 12.18
CA ILE A 31 10.32 5.37 11.31
C ILE A 31 8.89 5.22 11.83
N ASP A 32 8.52 4.02 12.30
CA ASP A 32 7.20 3.77 12.92
C ASP A 32 6.99 4.59 14.21
N GLN A 33 8.07 5.00 14.88
CA GLN A 33 8.04 5.77 16.13
C GLN A 33 8.11 7.29 15.93
N LEU A 34 8.16 7.76 14.68
CA LEU A 34 8.12 9.20 14.40
C LEU A 34 6.85 9.84 14.99
N ALA A 35 6.98 11.10 15.40
CA ALA A 35 5.85 11.85 15.95
C ALA A 35 5.00 12.52 14.85
N THR A 36 5.62 12.83 13.72
CA THR A 36 5.04 13.56 12.59
C THR A 36 5.39 12.87 11.27
N PRO A 37 4.58 13.03 10.21
CA PRO A 37 4.89 12.47 8.89
C PRO A 37 6.29 12.91 8.42
N PRO A 38 7.13 11.98 7.95
CA PRO A 38 8.44 12.35 7.42
C PRO A 38 8.29 13.21 6.17
N GLN A 39 9.27 14.09 5.93
CA GLN A 39 9.36 14.89 4.70
C GLN A 39 9.62 14.00 3.49
N GLU A 40 10.44 12.97 3.67
CA GLU A 40 10.83 12.04 2.62
C GLU A 40 11.05 10.64 3.21
N ILE A 41 10.78 9.61 2.41
CA ILE A 41 11.08 8.21 2.74
C ILE A 41 11.76 7.57 1.55
N MET A 42 12.82 6.81 1.80
CA MET A 42 13.65 6.20 0.75
C MET A 42 14.31 4.92 1.27
N LEU A 43 14.95 4.20 0.34
CA LEU A 43 15.75 3.01 0.64
C LEU A 43 17.24 3.35 0.64
N THR A 44 17.99 2.77 1.56
CA THR A 44 19.44 2.94 1.64
C THR A 44 20.14 1.60 1.92
N PRO A 45 21.12 1.19 1.10
CA PRO A 45 21.47 1.78 -0.20
C PRO A 45 20.33 1.60 -1.22
N ASN A 46 20.43 2.27 -2.37
CA ASN A 46 19.55 1.96 -3.50
C ASN A 46 19.84 0.54 -4.00
N VAL A 47 18.80 -0.28 -4.15
CA VAL A 47 18.89 -1.69 -4.57
C VAL A 47 17.95 -1.94 -5.76
N PRO A 48 18.27 -2.88 -6.66
CA PRO A 48 17.38 -3.24 -7.76
C PRO A 48 16.21 -4.09 -7.24
N ALA A 49 15.10 -4.07 -7.96
CA ALA A 49 14.02 -5.01 -7.72
C ALA A 49 14.38 -6.41 -8.24
N THR A 50 13.70 -7.44 -7.72
CA THR A 50 13.80 -8.77 -8.35
C THR A 50 13.11 -8.78 -9.70
N ARG A 51 13.68 -9.52 -10.66
CA ARG A 51 13.11 -9.63 -12.01
C ARG A 51 11.76 -10.32 -11.96
N GLU A 52 11.63 -11.28 -11.06
CA GLU A 52 10.44 -12.05 -10.78
C GLU A 52 9.31 -11.14 -10.29
N ALA A 53 9.58 -10.17 -9.42
CA ALA A 53 8.56 -9.23 -8.94
C ALA A 53 8.09 -8.29 -10.06
N VAL A 54 9.02 -7.77 -10.87
CA VAL A 54 8.69 -6.94 -12.04
C VAL A 54 7.85 -7.73 -13.04
N GLN A 55 8.22 -8.99 -13.33
CA GLN A 55 7.47 -9.86 -14.23
C GLN A 55 6.07 -10.16 -13.68
N ALA A 56 5.95 -10.48 -12.39
CA ALA A 56 4.66 -10.74 -11.75
C ALA A 56 3.70 -9.55 -11.84
N ILE A 57 4.20 -8.31 -11.72
CA ILE A 57 3.39 -7.09 -11.91
C ILE A 57 2.92 -6.93 -13.36
N ASN A 58 3.79 -7.24 -14.32
CA ASN A 58 3.46 -7.12 -15.76
C ASN A 58 2.45 -8.18 -16.22
N ASP A 59 2.49 -9.38 -15.64
CA ASP A 59 1.61 -10.50 -15.98
C ASP A 59 0.33 -10.55 -15.14
N ALA A 60 0.19 -9.67 -14.15
CA ALA A 60 -0.96 -9.68 -13.25
C ALA A 60 -2.26 -9.33 -14.00
N ASP A 61 -3.33 -10.08 -13.73
CA ASP A 61 -4.69 -9.70 -14.12
C ASP A 61 -5.33 -8.70 -13.12
N LEU A 62 -4.79 -8.64 -11.91
CA LEU A 62 -5.23 -7.78 -10.80
C LEU A 62 -4.07 -7.59 -9.83
N ILE A 63 -3.91 -6.37 -9.33
CA ILE A 63 -2.92 -6.05 -8.29
C ILE A 63 -3.65 -5.57 -7.03
N LEU A 64 -3.37 -6.23 -5.91
CA LEU A 64 -3.89 -5.86 -4.61
C LEU A 64 -2.77 -5.20 -3.80
N ILE A 65 -3.03 -4.00 -3.26
CA ILE A 65 -2.09 -3.31 -2.39
C ILE A 65 -2.67 -3.27 -0.98
N GLY A 66 -1.94 -3.88 -0.04
CA GLY A 66 -2.35 -3.97 1.35
C GLY A 66 -3.29 -5.15 1.64
N PRO A 67 -3.85 -5.20 2.86
CA PRO A 67 -3.62 -4.26 3.96
C PRO A 67 -2.18 -4.38 4.54
N GLY A 68 -1.74 -3.39 5.30
CA GLY A 68 -0.42 -3.38 5.93
C GLY A 68 -0.02 -2.00 6.46
N SER A 69 1.00 -1.94 7.33
CA SER A 69 1.53 -0.67 7.84
C SER A 69 1.96 0.23 6.70
N PHE A 70 1.45 1.45 6.66
CA PHE A 70 1.57 2.29 5.47
C PHE A 70 3.04 2.58 5.11
N TYR A 71 3.80 3.19 6.01
CA TYR A 71 5.20 3.57 5.74
C TYR A 71 6.17 2.38 5.71
N THR A 72 5.93 1.35 6.51
CA THR A 72 6.90 0.27 6.78
C THR A 72 6.57 -1.03 6.08
N SER A 73 5.40 -1.17 5.46
CA SER A 73 5.05 -2.38 4.69
C SER A 73 4.62 -2.07 3.27
N LEU A 74 3.85 -0.99 3.04
CA LEU A 74 3.34 -0.68 1.69
C LEU A 74 4.28 0.21 0.89
N MET A 75 4.73 1.32 1.50
CA MET A 75 5.64 2.26 0.84
C MET A 75 6.96 1.62 0.38
N PRO A 76 7.64 0.72 1.12
CA PRO A 76 8.96 0.21 0.73
C PRO A 76 9.00 -0.42 -0.68
N CYS A 77 7.95 -1.16 -1.06
CA CYS A 77 7.85 -1.73 -2.41
C CYS A 77 7.76 -0.65 -3.51
N LEU A 78 7.17 0.51 -3.20
CA LEU A 78 7.02 1.63 -4.14
C LEU A 78 8.28 2.50 -4.23
N LEU A 79 9.23 2.34 -3.32
CA LEU A 79 10.52 3.05 -3.32
C LEU A 79 11.55 2.42 -4.27
N LEU A 80 11.27 1.23 -4.78
CA LEU A 80 12.06 0.60 -5.84
C LEU A 80 11.58 1.11 -7.19
N ASP A 81 12.42 1.87 -7.88
CA ASP A 81 12.12 2.50 -9.17
C ASP A 81 11.55 1.51 -10.20
N GLU A 82 12.08 0.29 -10.24
CA GLU A 82 11.66 -0.75 -11.19
C GLU A 82 10.25 -1.27 -10.90
N LEU A 83 9.88 -1.43 -9.62
CA LEU A 83 8.51 -1.82 -9.23
C LEU A 83 7.53 -0.68 -9.47
N ALA A 84 7.89 0.56 -9.08
CA ALA A 84 7.08 1.74 -9.34
C ALA A 84 6.83 1.93 -10.85
N GLN A 85 7.86 1.71 -11.69
CA GLN A 85 7.71 1.77 -13.15
C GLN A 85 6.84 0.64 -13.71
N ALA A 86 6.93 -0.58 -13.16
CA ALA A 86 6.07 -1.69 -13.57
C ALA A 86 4.60 -1.39 -13.23
N LEU A 87 4.31 -0.93 -12.01
CA LEU A 87 2.97 -0.52 -11.56
C LEU A 87 2.42 0.65 -12.39
N ARG A 88 3.28 1.57 -12.83
CA ARG A 88 2.88 2.69 -13.71
C ARG A 88 2.42 2.22 -15.10
N ARG A 89 3.02 1.15 -15.61
CA ARG A 89 2.89 0.69 -17.01
C ARG A 89 1.92 -0.49 -17.17
N THR A 90 1.73 -1.29 -16.14
CA THR A 90 0.83 -2.44 -16.20
C THR A 90 -0.59 -2.00 -16.54
N PRO A 91 -1.31 -2.76 -17.39
CA PRO A 91 -2.74 -2.53 -17.64
C PRO A 91 -3.63 -3.13 -16.54
N ALA A 92 -3.05 -3.91 -15.62
CA ALA A 92 -3.79 -4.57 -14.56
C ALA A 92 -4.51 -3.54 -13.66
N PRO A 93 -5.81 -3.72 -13.37
CA PRO A 93 -6.47 -2.90 -12.38
C PRO A 93 -5.79 -3.04 -11.01
N MET A 94 -5.75 -1.94 -10.27
CA MET A 94 -5.19 -1.89 -8.92
C MET A 94 -6.23 -1.56 -7.85
N VAL A 95 -6.26 -2.38 -6.82
CA VAL A 95 -7.17 -2.23 -5.68
C VAL A 95 -6.37 -2.03 -4.40
N TYR A 96 -6.57 -0.90 -3.74
CA TYR A 96 -6.03 -0.65 -2.40
C TYR A 96 -6.98 -1.21 -1.34
N ILE A 97 -6.44 -1.96 -0.39
CA ILE A 97 -7.17 -2.52 0.75
C ILE A 97 -6.74 -1.78 2.01
N GLY A 98 -7.66 -1.04 2.61
CA GLY A 98 -7.40 -0.26 3.82
C GLY A 98 -7.26 -1.12 5.08
N ASN A 99 -6.48 -0.63 6.03
CA ASN A 99 -6.40 -1.22 7.36
C ASN A 99 -7.73 -1.06 8.12
N LEU A 100 -8.15 -2.10 8.85
CA LEU A 100 -9.33 -2.06 9.73
C LEU A 100 -8.97 -1.55 11.13
N GLY A 101 -7.80 -1.97 11.62
CA GLY A 101 -7.23 -1.45 12.85
C GLY A 101 -6.63 -0.06 12.66
N ARG A 102 -6.46 0.65 13.77
CA ARG A 102 -5.69 1.90 13.77
C ARG A 102 -4.24 1.59 13.41
N GLU A 103 -3.65 2.44 12.59
CA GLU A 103 -2.19 2.48 12.40
C GLU A 103 -1.50 2.66 13.77
N LEU A 104 -0.48 1.85 14.02
CA LEU A 104 0.31 1.96 15.25
C LEU A 104 1.27 3.15 15.16
N SER A 105 1.81 3.38 13.97
CA SER A 105 2.58 4.57 13.62
C SER A 105 1.68 5.81 13.66
N LEU A 106 1.99 6.74 14.57
CA LEU A 106 1.30 8.02 14.69
C LEU A 106 1.25 8.81 13.37
N PRO A 107 2.35 8.94 12.60
CA PRO A 107 2.30 9.66 11.34
C PRO A 107 1.41 8.96 10.32
N ALA A 108 1.48 7.64 10.19
CA ALA A 108 0.59 6.90 9.30
C ALA A 108 -0.89 7.03 9.72
N ALA A 109 -1.16 7.10 11.01
CA ALA A 109 -2.51 7.29 11.57
C ALA A 109 -3.09 8.69 11.28
N SER A 110 -2.22 9.69 11.09
CA SER A 110 -2.63 11.08 10.80
C SER A 110 -3.04 11.31 9.34
N LEU A 111 -2.67 10.40 8.44
CA LEU A 111 -3.00 10.48 7.02
C LEU A 111 -4.43 10.06 6.74
N THR A 112 -5.16 10.86 5.97
CA THR A 112 -6.45 10.46 5.41
C THR A 112 -6.27 9.39 4.34
N LEU A 113 -7.36 8.72 3.95
CA LEU A 113 -7.34 7.78 2.82
C LEU A 113 -6.81 8.45 1.55
N VAL A 114 -7.24 9.69 1.27
CA VAL A 114 -6.78 10.44 0.09
C VAL A 114 -5.29 10.76 0.17
N ASP A 115 -4.78 11.12 1.35
CA ASP A 115 -3.33 11.38 1.53
C ASP A 115 -2.50 10.13 1.25
N LYS A 116 -2.95 8.96 1.74
CA LYS A 116 -2.29 7.68 1.49
C LYS A 116 -2.24 7.34 0.00
N LEU A 117 -3.39 7.45 -0.68
CA LEU A 117 -3.49 7.19 -2.12
C LEU A 117 -2.63 8.17 -2.92
N ALA A 118 -2.68 9.46 -2.61
CA ALA A 118 -1.91 10.49 -3.29
C ALA A 118 -0.41 10.26 -3.13
N MET A 119 0.05 9.88 -1.93
CA MET A 119 1.46 9.56 -1.70
C MET A 119 1.90 8.34 -2.50
N MET A 120 1.13 7.24 -2.48
CA MET A 120 1.46 6.05 -3.28
C MET A 120 1.52 6.38 -4.78
N GLU A 121 0.54 7.11 -5.30
CA GLU A 121 0.47 7.51 -6.72
C GLU A 121 1.57 8.51 -7.10
N GLN A 122 2.06 9.32 -6.15
CA GLN A 122 3.23 10.18 -6.35
C GLN A 122 4.50 9.37 -6.57
N TYR A 123 4.78 8.36 -5.73
CA TYR A 123 5.93 7.47 -5.89
C TYR A 123 5.81 6.59 -7.13
N ILE A 124 4.61 6.09 -7.43
CA ILE A 124 4.33 5.39 -8.69
C ILE A 124 4.44 6.36 -9.87
N GLY A 125 4.23 7.66 -9.70
CA GLY A 125 4.32 8.70 -10.74
C GLY A 125 3.13 8.75 -11.70
N LYS A 126 1.98 8.18 -11.32
CA LYS A 126 0.71 8.20 -12.06
C LYS A 126 -0.44 7.84 -11.13
N LYS A 127 -1.64 8.38 -11.39
CA LYS A 127 -2.88 7.88 -10.77
C LYS A 127 -3.24 6.53 -11.37
N VAL A 128 -3.14 5.48 -10.58
CA VAL A 128 -3.27 4.09 -11.04
C VAL A 128 -4.09 3.22 -10.10
N ILE A 129 -4.48 3.70 -8.90
CA ILE A 129 -5.30 2.90 -7.98
C ILE A 129 -6.78 3.10 -8.36
N ASP A 130 -7.35 2.10 -9.03
CA ASP A 130 -8.69 2.15 -9.64
C ASP A 130 -9.83 1.94 -8.64
N ALA A 131 -9.57 1.19 -7.56
CA ALA A 131 -10.56 0.96 -6.52
C ALA A 131 -9.95 0.94 -5.11
N VAL A 132 -10.80 1.21 -4.13
CA VAL A 132 -10.48 1.08 -2.71
C VAL A 132 -11.49 0.18 -2.01
N VAL A 133 -11.00 -0.73 -1.16
CA VAL A 133 -11.80 -1.58 -0.28
C VAL A 133 -11.49 -1.17 1.15
N VAL A 134 -12.51 -0.68 1.87
CA VAL A 134 -12.34 -0.11 3.22
C VAL A 134 -13.49 -0.48 4.15
N GLY A 135 -13.22 -0.41 5.45
CA GLY A 135 -14.23 -0.66 6.48
C GLY A 135 -15.28 0.47 6.60
N PRO A 136 -16.39 0.23 7.32
CA PRO A 136 -17.53 1.15 7.37
C PRO A 136 -17.24 2.49 8.06
N GLN A 137 -16.18 2.55 8.87
CA GLN A 137 -15.80 3.73 9.65
C GLN A 137 -14.81 4.65 8.92
N VAL A 138 -14.33 4.25 7.74
CA VAL A 138 -13.37 5.04 6.96
C VAL A 138 -14.10 6.18 6.26
N ASP A 139 -13.59 7.41 6.40
CA ASP A 139 -14.11 8.55 5.63
C ASP A 139 -13.69 8.43 4.16
N VAL A 140 -14.69 8.28 3.30
CA VAL A 140 -14.54 8.17 1.84
C VAL A 140 -15.10 9.39 1.10
N SER A 141 -15.56 10.42 1.81
CA SER A 141 -16.23 11.59 1.22
C SER A 141 -15.33 12.37 0.24
N ALA A 142 -14.02 12.30 0.43
CA ALA A 142 -13.03 12.95 -0.43
C ALA A 142 -12.56 12.06 -1.61
N VAL A 143 -12.95 10.78 -1.67
CA VAL A 143 -12.59 9.84 -2.74
C VAL A 143 -13.63 9.89 -3.85
N ASN A 144 -13.33 10.63 -4.93
CA ASN A 144 -14.30 10.93 -5.99
C ASN A 144 -13.93 10.37 -7.37
N ASP A 145 -12.69 9.96 -7.58
CA ASP A 145 -12.13 9.64 -8.90
C ASP A 145 -11.89 8.14 -9.14
N ARG A 146 -12.43 7.28 -8.26
CA ARG A 146 -12.19 5.84 -8.26
C ARG A 146 -13.33 5.08 -7.58
N LEU A 147 -13.40 3.78 -7.80
CA LEU A 147 -14.42 2.93 -7.20
C LEU A 147 -14.19 2.78 -5.68
N VAL A 148 -15.26 2.88 -4.90
CA VAL A 148 -15.22 2.69 -3.45
C VAL A 148 -16.11 1.51 -3.06
N ILE A 149 -15.51 0.48 -2.47
CA ILE A 149 -16.21 -0.63 -1.82
C ILE A 149 -16.07 -0.44 -0.30
N GLN A 150 -17.15 0.00 0.33
CA GLN A 150 -17.21 0.23 1.76
C GLN A 150 -18.16 -0.77 2.42
N GLU A 151 -17.61 -1.77 3.10
CA GLU A 151 -18.37 -2.89 3.67
C GLU A 151 -17.87 -3.27 5.06
N VAL A 152 -18.65 -4.08 5.79
CA VAL A 152 -18.16 -4.76 7.00
C VAL A 152 -17.15 -5.80 6.56
N LEU A 153 -15.94 -5.69 7.08
CA LEU A 153 -14.80 -6.52 6.69
C LEU A 153 -14.17 -7.20 7.90
N GLU A 154 -14.52 -6.79 9.11
CA GLU A 154 -13.98 -7.32 10.36
C GLU A 154 -14.40 -8.77 10.60
N ALA A 155 -13.48 -9.59 11.10
CA ALA A 155 -13.80 -10.89 11.65
C ALA A 155 -14.56 -10.75 12.98
N SER A 156 -15.50 -11.67 13.24
CA SER A 156 -16.36 -11.60 14.43
C SER A 156 -15.61 -11.81 15.76
N ASP A 157 -14.45 -12.46 15.70
CA ASP A 157 -13.58 -12.77 16.85
C ASP A 157 -12.49 -11.71 17.08
N ILE A 158 -11.93 -11.15 16.01
CA ILE A 158 -10.83 -10.18 16.05
C ILE A 158 -11.17 -8.98 15.16
N PRO A 159 -11.70 -7.87 15.73
CA PRO A 159 -12.21 -6.75 14.94
C PRO A 159 -11.19 -6.04 14.05
N TYR A 160 -9.90 -6.05 14.39
CA TYR A 160 -8.86 -5.41 13.58
C TYR A 160 -8.30 -6.32 12.47
N ARG A 161 -8.89 -7.51 12.27
CA ARG A 161 -8.50 -8.48 11.26
C ARG A 161 -9.59 -8.60 10.21
N HIS A 162 -9.18 -8.65 8.94
CA HIS A 162 -10.09 -8.94 7.85
C HIS A 162 -10.63 -10.37 7.95
N ASP A 163 -11.94 -10.53 7.90
CA ASP A 163 -12.57 -11.81 7.61
C ASP A 163 -12.29 -12.19 6.16
N ARG A 164 -11.84 -13.43 5.95
CA ARG A 164 -11.42 -13.90 4.62
C ARG A 164 -12.56 -13.90 3.62
N GLN A 165 -13.77 -14.29 4.03
CA GLN A 165 -14.92 -14.39 3.13
C GLN A 165 -15.49 -13.01 2.83
N LEU A 166 -15.56 -12.13 3.82
CA LEU A 166 -16.05 -10.76 3.61
C LEU A 166 -15.11 -9.99 2.67
N LEU A 167 -13.80 -10.05 2.90
CA LEU A 167 -12.82 -9.41 2.02
C LEU A 167 -12.86 -9.99 0.59
N HIS A 168 -12.95 -11.32 0.46
CA HIS A 168 -13.08 -11.95 -0.86
C HIS A 168 -14.33 -11.47 -1.62
N ASN A 169 -15.49 -11.40 -0.94
CA ASN A 169 -16.72 -10.90 -1.56
C ASN A 169 -16.61 -9.41 -1.98
N ALA A 170 -15.92 -8.59 -1.18
CA ALA A 170 -15.68 -7.19 -1.51
C ALA A 170 -14.76 -7.04 -2.73
N LEU A 171 -13.72 -7.87 -2.85
CA LEU A 171 -12.82 -7.90 -4.01
C LEU A 171 -13.53 -8.37 -5.28
N GLU A 172 -14.40 -9.38 -5.19
CA GLU A 172 -15.23 -9.82 -6.32
C GLU A 172 -16.16 -8.70 -6.81
N LYS A 173 -16.76 -7.93 -5.89
CA LYS A 173 -17.56 -6.75 -6.26
C LYS A 173 -16.72 -5.67 -6.93
N ALA A 174 -15.50 -5.43 -6.44
CA ALA A 174 -14.58 -4.49 -7.05
C ALA A 174 -14.24 -4.91 -8.49
N LEU A 175 -13.87 -6.17 -8.69
CA LEU A 175 -13.56 -6.75 -10.00
C LEU A 175 -14.74 -6.61 -10.98
N GLN A 176 -15.94 -7.02 -10.57
CA GLN A 176 -17.14 -6.93 -11.40
C GLN A 176 -17.47 -5.49 -11.83
N ALA A 177 -17.13 -4.50 -11.01
CA ALA A 177 -17.36 -3.09 -11.31
C ALA A 177 -16.26 -2.46 -12.17
N LEU A 178 -15.05 -3.04 -12.18
CA LEU A 178 -13.92 -2.57 -12.99
C LEU A 178 -13.97 -3.08 -14.44
N GLY A 179 -14.72 -4.16 -14.70
CA GLY A 179 -14.98 -4.69 -16.05
C GLY A 179 -14.18 -5.94 -16.35
#